data_AF-A0A3D5YDW3-F1
#
_entry.id   AF-A0A3D5YDW3-F1
#
_cell.length_a   1.000
_cell.length_b   1.000
_cell.length_c   1.000
_cell.angle_alpha   90.00
_cell.angle_beta   90.00
_cell.angle_gamma   90.00
#
_symmetry.space_group_name_H-M   'P 1'
#
loop_
_entity.id
_entity.type
_entity.pdbx_description
1 polymer ?
#
loop_
_entity_poly.entity_id
_entity_poly.type
_entity_poly.pdbx_seq_one_letter_code
_entity_poly.pdbx_strand_id
1 'polypeptide(L)'
;MLKNRALLLLLAAVISTAVIGIYLFLVSGDKKAVMATTDKYIQAVMNRDFDAVYDLNAASRKQVAFILKGHGADKEELLKRAYNEQKALFDSAEEAFNSKAAWAEKSTLFQGMSYRILNVTMERDIDNPSAFFRKRVNAIVEVEVEYRKKEESPVYKGRSIRKAVCLIKLIHSKNITKAVRYIAIDDKWLFKGITVRDADVVYW
;
A
#
# COMPACT_ATOMS: atom_id res chain seq x y z
N MET A 1 29.55 36.18 32.39
CA MET A 1 29.53 34.78 31.87
C MET A 1 28.16 34.09 31.92
N LEU A 2 27.31 34.31 32.95
CA LEU A 2 25.99 33.63 33.06
C LEU A 2 24.99 33.96 31.93
N LYS A 3 24.91 35.21 31.46
CA LYS A 3 24.00 35.62 30.36
C LYS A 3 24.26 34.88 29.05
N ASN A 4 25.52 34.62 28.72
CA ASN A 4 25.89 33.91 27.48
C ASN A 4 25.53 32.42 27.56
N ARG A 5 25.59 31.81 28.75
CA ARG A 5 25.17 30.42 28.97
C ARG A 5 23.65 30.26 28.88
N ALA A 6 22.89 31.21 29.43
CA ALA A 6 21.43 31.22 29.32
C ALA A 6 20.98 31.40 27.86
N LEU A 7 21.62 32.31 27.10
CA LEU A 7 21.35 32.51 25.67
C LEU A 7 21.66 31.25 24.85
N LEU A 8 22.78 30.58 25.13
CA LEU A 8 23.18 29.31 24.48
C LEU A 8 22.18 28.18 24.75
N LEU A 9 21.69 28.05 25.98
CA LEU A 9 20.68 27.04 26.34
C LEU A 9 19.34 27.31 25.64
N LEU A 10 18.94 28.59 25.55
CA LEU A 10 17.72 29.00 24.85
C LEU A 10 17.81 28.70 23.34
N LEU A 11 18.95 29.02 22.71
CA LEU A 11 19.21 28.68 21.31
C LEU A 11 19.20 27.17 21.07
N ALA A 12 19.84 26.39 21.94
CA ALA A 12 19.85 24.92 21.84
C ALA A 12 18.44 24.32 21.97
N ALA A 13 17.62 24.85 22.87
CA ALA A 13 16.23 24.41 23.04
C ALA A 13 15.38 24.73 21.81
N VAL A 14 15.50 25.93 21.22
CA VAL A 14 14.78 26.34 20.00
C VAL A 14 15.20 25.50 18.79
N ILE A 15 16.50 25.22 18.63
CA ILE A 15 16.98 24.36 17.55
C ILE A 15 16.46 22.93 17.74
N SER A 16 16.48 22.41 18.97
CA SER A 16 16.00 21.06 19.27
C SER A 16 14.50 20.93 18.97
N THR A 17 13.68 21.91 19.37
CA THR A 17 12.24 21.89 19.06
C THR A 17 11.96 22.06 17.57
N ALA A 18 12.72 22.89 16.85
CA ALA A 18 12.60 23.01 15.40
C ALA A 18 12.95 21.69 14.68
N VAL A 19 14.04 21.02 15.10
CA VAL A 19 14.45 19.71 14.54
C VAL A 19 13.40 18.63 14.82
N ILE A 20 12.86 18.58 16.04
CA ILE A 20 11.77 17.64 16.41
C ILE A 20 10.51 17.94 15.59
N GLY A 21 10.15 19.22 15.45
CA GLY A 21 8.99 19.64 14.65
C GLY A 21 9.11 19.25 13.18
N ILE A 22 10.28 19.47 12.56
CA ILE A 22 10.57 19.05 11.19
C ILE A 22 10.51 17.52 11.06
N TYR A 23 11.08 16.79 12.01
CA TYR A 23 11.05 15.33 12.01
C TYR A 23 9.62 14.78 12.11
N LEU A 24 8.80 15.31 13.02
CA LEU A 24 7.39 14.91 13.16
C LEU A 24 6.56 15.29 11.93
N PHE A 25 6.83 16.44 11.31
CA PHE A 25 6.18 16.86 10.06
C PHE A 25 6.49 15.89 8.91
N LEU A 26 7.75 15.48 8.76
CA LEU A 26 8.15 14.52 7.71
C LEU A 26 7.52 13.13 7.94
N VAL A 27 7.54 12.62 9.17
CA VAL A 27 6.95 11.30 9.50
C VAL A 27 5.43 11.30 9.34
N SER A 28 4.75 12.41 9.69
CA SER A 28 3.31 12.53 9.52
C SER A 28 2.89 12.69 8.05
N GLY A 29 3.75 13.28 7.22
CA GLY A 29 3.55 13.37 5.76
C GLY A 29 3.43 12.00 5.10
N ASP A 30 4.34 11.09 5.42
CA ASP A 30 4.33 9.73 4.87
C ASP A 30 3.07 8.95 5.28
N LYS A 31 2.65 9.04 6.55
CA LYS A 31 1.43 8.37 7.02
C LYS A 31 0.19 8.89 6.31
N LYS A 32 0.07 10.21 6.10
CA LYS A 32 -1.06 10.81 5.35
C LYS A 32 -1.09 10.33 3.90
N ALA A 33 0.07 10.29 3.23
CA ALA A 33 0.18 9.79 1.86
C ALA A 33 -0.21 8.30 1.75
N VAL A 34 0.21 7.48 2.72
CA VAL A 34 -0.18 6.08 2.85
C VAL A 34 -1.70 5.93 3.02
N MET A 35 -2.32 6.70 3.91
CA MET A 35 -3.77 6.66 4.11
C MET A 35 -4.52 7.05 2.84
N ALA A 36 -4.14 8.16 2.20
CA ALA A 36 -4.78 8.63 0.97
C ALA A 36 -4.64 7.62 -0.18
N THR A 37 -3.48 6.98 -0.30
CA THR A 37 -3.26 5.92 -1.29
C THR A 37 -4.11 4.69 -1.00
N THR A 38 -4.21 4.29 0.27
CA THR A 38 -5.03 3.16 0.70
C THR A 38 -6.49 3.41 0.38
N ASP A 39 -6.99 4.60 0.72
CA ASP A 39 -8.35 5.02 0.44
C ASP A 39 -8.65 4.98 -1.07
N LYS A 40 -7.78 5.61 -1.87
CA LYS A 40 -7.89 5.60 -3.34
C LYS A 40 -7.90 4.17 -3.91
N TYR A 41 -7.06 3.27 -3.38
CA TYR A 41 -7.02 1.88 -3.81
C TYR A 41 -8.31 1.14 -3.48
N ILE A 42 -8.80 1.24 -2.24
CA ILE A 42 -10.03 0.58 -1.81
C ILE A 42 -11.20 1.06 -2.69
N GLN A 43 -11.33 2.37 -2.91
CA GLN A 43 -12.36 2.96 -3.77
C GLN A 43 -12.25 2.45 -5.21
N ALA A 44 -11.05 2.37 -5.77
CA ALA A 44 -10.83 1.85 -7.13
C ALA A 44 -11.27 0.38 -7.25
N VAL A 45 -10.94 -0.46 -6.27
CA VAL A 45 -11.37 -1.88 -6.26
C VAL A 45 -12.89 -1.99 -6.12
N MET A 46 -13.50 -1.21 -5.23
CA MET A 46 -14.96 -1.17 -5.02
C MET A 46 -15.72 -0.75 -6.28
N ASN A 47 -15.18 0.23 -7.01
CA ASN A 47 -15.78 0.77 -8.23
C ASN A 47 -15.39 0.01 -9.50
N ARG A 48 -14.62 -1.08 -9.37
CA ARG A 48 -14.07 -1.86 -10.50
C ARG A 48 -13.28 -0.99 -11.49
N ASP A 49 -12.64 0.08 -11.00
CA ASP A 49 -11.78 0.96 -11.79
C ASP A 49 -10.40 0.30 -11.99
N PHE A 50 -10.30 -0.50 -13.05
CA PHE A 50 -9.08 -1.24 -13.36
C PHE A 50 -7.87 -0.32 -13.59
N ASP A 51 -8.05 0.85 -14.21
CA ASP A 51 -6.93 1.74 -14.52
C ASP A 51 -6.27 2.26 -13.24
N ALA A 52 -7.09 2.69 -12.27
CA ALA A 52 -6.59 3.13 -10.98
C ALA A 52 -5.98 1.98 -10.18
N VAL A 53 -6.60 0.79 -10.20
CA VAL A 53 -6.05 -0.41 -9.54
C VAL A 53 -4.70 -0.80 -10.14
N TYR A 54 -4.59 -0.85 -11.47
CA TYR A 54 -3.39 -1.19 -12.20
C TYR A 54 -2.23 -0.21 -11.92
N ASP A 55 -2.52 1.10 -11.86
CA ASP A 55 -1.50 2.10 -11.55
C ASP A 55 -1.01 2.05 -10.09
N LEU A 56 -1.89 1.64 -9.17
CA LEU A 56 -1.59 1.55 -7.74
C LEU A 56 -1.08 0.18 -7.30
N ASN A 57 -1.13 -0.85 -8.16
CA ASN A 57 -0.70 -2.21 -7.82
C ASN A 57 0.82 -2.40 -8.00
N ALA A 58 1.49 -2.86 -6.95
CA ALA A 58 2.94 -3.04 -6.92
C ALA A 58 3.44 -4.08 -7.94
N ALA A 59 2.69 -5.16 -8.18
CA ALA A 59 3.08 -6.20 -9.13
C ALA A 59 3.01 -5.67 -10.57
N SER A 60 1.94 -4.96 -10.91
CA SER A 60 1.77 -4.28 -12.21
C SER A 60 2.88 -3.27 -12.46
N ARG A 61 3.14 -2.37 -11.50
CA ARG A 61 4.22 -1.39 -11.61
C ARG A 61 5.60 -2.04 -11.71
N LYS A 62 5.82 -3.18 -11.06
CA LYS A 62 7.06 -3.96 -11.19
C LYS A 62 7.23 -4.50 -12.61
N GLN A 63 6.17 -5.06 -13.21
CA GLN A 63 6.19 -5.58 -14.58
C GLN A 63 6.46 -4.45 -15.59
N VAL A 64 5.77 -3.31 -15.46
CA VAL A 64 6.01 -2.11 -16.28
C VAL A 64 7.48 -1.69 -16.20
N ALA A 65 8.04 -1.60 -14.99
CA ALA A 65 9.44 -1.22 -14.82
C ALA A 65 10.43 -2.21 -15.46
N PHE A 66 10.13 -3.51 -15.46
CA PHE A 66 10.95 -4.51 -16.15
C PHE A 66 10.88 -4.38 -17.67
N ILE A 67 9.69 -4.19 -18.25
CA ILE A 67 9.51 -4.01 -19.69
C ILE A 67 10.27 -2.77 -20.18
N LEU A 68 10.13 -1.65 -19.46
CA LEU A 68 10.83 -0.40 -19.80
C LEU A 68 12.36 -0.54 -19.73
N LYS A 69 12.87 -1.39 -18.83
CA LYS A 69 14.31 -1.69 -18.71
C LYS A 69 14.83 -2.63 -19.81
N GLY A 70 13.98 -3.49 -20.38
CA GLY A 70 14.38 -4.46 -21.39
C GLY A 70 15.09 -3.81 -22.59
N HIS A 71 16.00 -4.56 -23.21
CA HIS A 71 16.60 -4.19 -24.50
C HIS A 71 15.72 -4.75 -25.61
N GLY A 72 15.05 -3.87 -26.36
CA GLY A 72 14.13 -4.24 -27.43
C GLY A 72 13.37 -3.02 -27.95
N ALA A 73 12.99 -3.05 -29.24
CA ALA A 73 12.25 -1.97 -29.89
C ALA A 73 10.74 -1.97 -29.51
N ASP A 74 10.18 -3.13 -29.15
CA ASP A 74 8.73 -3.33 -29.04
C ASP A 74 8.15 -3.07 -27.63
N LYS A 75 8.73 -2.11 -26.89
CA LYS A 75 8.33 -1.83 -25.50
C LYS A 75 6.85 -1.45 -25.37
N GLU A 76 6.35 -0.67 -26.33
CA GLU A 76 4.96 -0.23 -26.33
C GLU A 76 3.98 -1.42 -26.50
N GLU A 77 4.30 -2.34 -27.41
CA GLU A 77 3.49 -3.55 -27.60
C GLU A 77 3.51 -4.44 -26.36
N LEU A 78 4.68 -4.63 -25.74
CA LEU A 78 4.82 -5.40 -24.51
C LEU A 78 4.03 -4.79 -23.34
N LEU A 79 4.04 -3.45 -23.21
CA LEU A 79 3.25 -2.75 -22.20
C LEU A 79 1.75 -2.92 -22.44
N LYS A 80 1.29 -2.78 -23.68
CA LYS A 80 -0.12 -2.97 -24.06
C LYS A 80 -0.59 -4.39 -23.79
N ARG A 81 0.25 -5.39 -24.13
CA ARG A 81 -0.03 -6.79 -23.87
C ARG A 81 -0.15 -7.06 -22.37
N ALA A 82 0.83 -6.60 -21.59
CA ALA A 82 0.82 -6.76 -20.13
C ALA A 82 -0.41 -6.12 -19.48
N TYR A 83 -0.80 -4.92 -19.92
CA TYR A 83 -2.02 -4.25 -19.45
C TYR A 83 -3.27 -5.10 -19.76
N ASN A 84 -3.43 -5.57 -21.00
CA ASN A 84 -4.59 -6.35 -21.41
C ASN A 84 -4.68 -7.70 -20.70
N GLU A 85 -3.55 -8.40 -20.51
CA GLU A 85 -3.50 -9.64 -19.75
C GLU A 85 -3.94 -9.43 -18.31
N GLN A 86 -3.43 -8.38 -17.66
CA GLN A 86 -3.83 -8.06 -16.29
C GLN A 86 -5.29 -7.62 -16.19
N LYS A 87 -5.79 -6.88 -17.19
CA LYS A 87 -7.20 -6.51 -17.25
C LYS A 87 -8.09 -7.74 -17.34
N ALA A 88 -7.75 -8.68 -18.24
CA ALA A 88 -8.49 -9.92 -18.37
C ALA A 88 -8.46 -10.74 -17.07
N LEU A 89 -7.32 -10.81 -16.38
CA LEU A 89 -7.21 -11.45 -15.06
C LEU A 89 -8.03 -10.72 -14.00
N PHE A 90 -8.04 -9.39 -14.01
CA PHE A 90 -8.83 -8.59 -13.08
C PHE A 90 -10.31 -8.79 -13.31
N ASP A 91 -10.77 -8.78 -14.57
CA ASP A 91 -12.17 -8.95 -14.93
C ASP A 91 -12.67 -10.37 -14.62
N SER A 92 -11.83 -11.40 -14.84
CA SER A 92 -12.17 -12.81 -14.59
C SER A 92 -11.94 -13.29 -13.15
N ALA A 93 -11.25 -12.53 -12.31
CA ALA A 93 -10.99 -12.92 -10.93
C ALA A 93 -12.30 -13.08 -10.15
N GLU A 94 -12.56 -14.31 -9.71
CA GLU A 94 -13.70 -14.66 -8.87
C GLU A 94 -13.66 -13.93 -7.52
N GLU A 95 -14.83 -13.64 -6.98
CA GLU A 95 -15.00 -12.99 -5.67
C GLU A 95 -14.84 -13.99 -4.50
N ALA A 96 -14.39 -15.22 -4.77
CA ALA A 96 -14.13 -16.22 -3.74
C ALA A 96 -12.91 -15.83 -2.90
N PHE A 97 -13.02 -15.93 -1.57
CA PHE A 97 -11.94 -15.57 -0.66
C PHE A 97 -10.77 -16.56 -0.79
N ASN A 98 -9.81 -16.23 -1.64
CA ASN A 98 -8.54 -16.91 -1.75
C ASN A 98 -7.43 -15.87 -1.68
N SER A 99 -6.83 -15.71 -0.50
CA SER A 99 -5.74 -14.76 -0.25
C SER A 99 -4.48 -14.99 -1.09
N LYS A 100 -4.40 -16.12 -1.81
CA LYS A 100 -3.32 -16.45 -2.74
C LYS A 100 -3.71 -16.24 -4.22
N ALA A 101 -4.98 -15.97 -4.52
CA ALA A 101 -5.41 -15.68 -5.87
C ALA A 101 -4.94 -14.29 -6.32
N ALA A 102 -4.74 -14.13 -7.64
CA ALA A 102 -4.57 -12.80 -8.21
C ALA A 102 -5.83 -11.98 -7.92
N TRP A 103 -5.64 -10.71 -7.55
CA TRP A 103 -6.74 -9.80 -7.24
C TRP A 103 -7.64 -10.27 -6.08
N ALA A 104 -7.08 -11.03 -5.13
CA ALA A 104 -7.79 -11.52 -3.94
C ALA A 104 -8.53 -10.41 -3.19
N GLU A 105 -8.03 -9.18 -3.23
CA GLU A 105 -8.70 -8.01 -2.67
C GLU A 105 -10.12 -7.79 -3.21
N LYS A 106 -10.45 -8.23 -4.42
CA LYS A 106 -11.82 -8.13 -4.98
C LYS A 106 -12.85 -8.93 -4.20
N SER A 107 -12.43 -10.01 -3.51
CA SER A 107 -13.29 -10.83 -2.65
C SER A 107 -13.60 -10.16 -1.31
N THR A 108 -12.72 -9.27 -0.86
CA THR A 108 -12.81 -8.63 0.46
C THR A 108 -13.32 -7.20 0.35
N LEU A 109 -12.96 -6.51 -0.74
CA LEU A 109 -13.28 -5.12 -1.03
C LEU A 109 -14.22 -5.08 -2.24
N PHE A 110 -15.51 -4.87 -2.00
CA PHE A 110 -16.52 -4.82 -3.05
C PHE A 110 -17.61 -3.78 -2.75
N GLN A 111 -18.42 -3.48 -3.76
CA GLN A 111 -19.45 -2.47 -3.67
C GLN A 111 -20.49 -2.84 -2.59
N GLY A 112 -20.80 -1.91 -1.69
CA GLY A 112 -21.80 -2.12 -0.63
C GLY A 112 -21.23 -2.42 0.76
N MET A 113 -19.91 -2.69 0.87
CA MET A 113 -19.23 -2.67 2.17
C MET A 113 -19.03 -1.23 2.67
N SER A 114 -18.90 -1.07 3.98
CA SER A 114 -18.30 0.12 4.60
C SER A 114 -16.92 -0.22 5.15
N TYR A 115 -16.01 0.75 5.15
CA TYR A 115 -14.69 0.56 5.74
C TYR A 115 -14.24 1.78 6.54
N ARG A 116 -13.29 1.56 7.44
CA ARG A 116 -12.62 2.60 8.23
C ARG A 116 -11.15 2.27 8.39
N ILE A 117 -10.28 3.21 8.03
CA ILE A 117 -8.84 3.10 8.30
C ILE A 117 -8.63 3.36 9.80
N LEU A 118 -8.08 2.38 10.51
CA LEU A 118 -7.84 2.44 11.95
C LEU A 118 -6.44 2.98 12.28
N ASN A 119 -5.42 2.43 11.64
CA ASN A 119 -4.03 2.69 11.99
C ASN A 119 -3.09 2.52 10.79
N VAL A 120 -1.96 3.24 10.82
CA VAL A 120 -0.85 3.10 9.87
C VAL A 120 0.44 2.84 10.63
N THR A 121 1.01 1.67 10.37
CA THR A 121 2.30 1.22 10.90
C THR A 121 3.34 1.23 9.79
N MET A 122 4.45 1.93 10.02
CA MET A 122 5.58 1.97 9.10
C MET A 122 6.62 0.96 9.57
N GLU A 123 6.87 -0.08 8.77
CA GLU A 123 7.79 -1.15 9.10
C GLU A 123 9.05 -1.06 8.25
N ARG A 124 10.22 -1.23 8.87
CA ARG A 124 11.46 -1.40 8.10
C ARG A 124 11.44 -2.79 7.45
N ASP A 125 11.61 -2.81 6.14
CA ASP A 125 11.75 -4.03 5.35
C ASP A 125 13.19 -4.52 5.47
N ILE A 126 13.40 -5.47 6.38
CA ILE A 126 14.71 -6.10 6.66
C ILE A 126 14.89 -7.29 5.71
N ASP A 127 14.87 -7.03 4.40
CA ASP A 127 15.11 -8.07 3.41
C ASP A 127 16.61 -8.13 3.09
N ASN A 128 17.28 -9.10 3.72
CA ASN A 128 18.67 -9.56 3.54
C ASN A 128 19.78 -8.72 4.23
N PRO A 129 20.57 -9.30 5.18
CA PRO A 129 21.69 -8.64 5.85
C PRO A 129 22.86 -8.26 4.92
N SER A 130 22.83 -8.58 3.63
CA SER A 130 23.81 -8.07 2.64
C SER A 130 23.38 -6.76 1.96
N ALA A 131 22.14 -6.30 2.17
CA ALA A 131 21.57 -5.11 1.53
C ALA A 131 21.53 -3.86 2.45
N PHE A 132 22.51 -3.74 3.37
CA PHE A 132 22.60 -2.72 4.44
C PHE A 132 22.40 -1.26 4.00
N PHE A 133 22.53 -0.93 2.72
CA PHE A 133 22.53 0.46 2.23
C PHE A 133 21.15 1.04 1.89
N ARG A 134 20.04 0.30 1.97
CA ARG A 134 18.70 0.85 1.70
C ARG A 134 17.73 0.59 2.84
N LYS A 135 17.39 1.65 3.59
CA LYS A 135 16.24 1.66 4.51
C LYS A 135 14.96 1.55 3.69
N ARG A 136 14.52 0.33 3.40
CA ARG A 136 13.22 0.09 2.80
C ARG A 136 12.17 0.19 3.89
N VAL A 137 11.08 0.89 3.60
CA VAL A 137 9.94 1.03 4.50
C VAL A 137 8.72 0.51 3.77
N ASN A 138 8.04 -0.45 4.39
CA ASN A 138 6.70 -0.87 4.02
C ASN A 138 5.72 -0.18 4.96
N ALA A 139 4.49 0.03 4.51
CA ALA A 139 3.41 0.46 5.38
C ALA A 139 2.40 -0.68 5.52
N ILE A 140 1.93 -0.92 6.75
CA ILE A 140 0.78 -1.77 7.04
C ILE A 140 -0.34 -0.86 7.52
N VAL A 141 -1.47 -0.94 6.83
CA VAL A 141 -2.66 -0.16 7.13
C VAL A 141 -3.73 -1.11 7.63
N GLU A 142 -4.20 -0.86 8.84
CA GLU A 142 -5.31 -1.59 9.44
C GLU A 142 -6.61 -0.97 8.96
N VAL A 143 -7.43 -1.76 8.28
CA VAL A 143 -8.72 -1.34 7.73
C VAL A 143 -9.80 -2.24 8.27
N GLU A 144 -10.69 -1.68 9.07
CA GLU A 144 -11.92 -2.35 9.45
C GLU A 144 -12.88 -2.33 8.26
N VAL A 145 -13.42 -3.50 7.91
CA VAL A 145 -14.46 -3.67 6.90
C VAL A 145 -15.73 -4.20 7.57
N GLU A 146 -16.88 -3.71 7.15
CA GLU A 146 -18.20 -4.13 7.61
C GLU A 146 -19.11 -4.37 6.40
N TYR A 147 -19.73 -5.55 6.39
CA TYR A 147 -20.67 -6.00 5.37
C TYR A 147 -22.08 -5.92 5.93
N ARG A 148 -23.00 -5.32 5.16
CA ARG A 148 -24.36 -5.00 5.64
C ARG A 148 -25.36 -6.15 5.51
N LYS A 149 -25.11 -7.09 4.60
CA LYS A 149 -26.00 -8.23 4.32
C LYS A 149 -25.21 -9.53 4.31
N LYS A 150 -25.76 -10.60 4.89
CA LYS A 150 -25.10 -11.90 5.01
C LYS A 150 -24.89 -12.57 3.65
N GLU A 151 -25.83 -12.36 2.74
CA GLU A 151 -25.88 -12.97 1.41
C GLU A 151 -24.81 -12.38 0.48
N GLU A 152 -24.44 -11.12 0.70
CA GLU A 152 -23.41 -10.40 -0.04
C GLU A 152 -22.04 -10.50 0.65
N SER A 153 -21.98 -11.06 1.87
CA SER A 153 -20.76 -11.11 2.67
C SER A 153 -19.79 -12.20 2.19
N PRO A 154 -18.47 -11.94 2.21
CA PRO A 154 -17.50 -12.93 1.79
C PRO A 154 -17.45 -14.08 2.79
N VAL A 155 -17.24 -15.29 2.26
CA VAL A 155 -17.09 -16.51 3.05
C VAL A 155 -15.62 -16.68 3.42
N TYR A 156 -15.32 -16.70 4.72
CA TYR A 156 -13.99 -16.93 5.24
C TYR A 156 -13.99 -18.10 6.21
N LYS A 157 -13.12 -19.09 5.98
CA LYS A 157 -13.08 -20.34 6.74
C LYS A 157 -14.46 -21.01 6.85
N GLY A 158 -15.22 -20.98 5.74
CA GLY A 158 -16.54 -21.60 5.63
C GLY A 158 -17.70 -20.81 6.25
N ARG A 159 -17.48 -19.58 6.73
CA ARG A 159 -18.53 -18.75 7.36
C ARG A 159 -18.55 -17.34 6.79
N SER A 160 -19.75 -16.77 6.61
CA SER A 160 -19.93 -15.39 6.14
C SER A 160 -19.45 -14.38 7.17
N ILE A 161 -18.56 -13.47 6.77
CA ILE A 161 -18.04 -12.40 7.62
C ILE A 161 -19.04 -11.25 7.73
N ARG A 162 -19.30 -10.75 8.93
CA ARG A 162 -19.99 -9.47 9.15
C ARG A 162 -19.02 -8.31 9.28
N LYS A 163 -17.96 -8.46 10.05
CA LYS A 163 -16.88 -7.48 10.21
C LYS A 163 -15.51 -8.16 10.25
N ALA A 164 -14.49 -7.48 9.76
CA ALA A 164 -13.10 -7.95 9.91
C ALA A 164 -12.13 -6.77 9.91
N VAL A 165 -10.95 -6.97 10.48
CA VAL A 165 -9.81 -6.07 10.24
C VAL A 165 -8.92 -6.68 9.17
N CYS A 166 -8.72 -5.94 8.09
CA CYS A 166 -7.80 -6.25 7.01
C CYS A 166 -6.49 -5.49 7.20
N LEU A 167 -5.38 -6.16 6.94
CA LEU A 167 -4.04 -5.59 6.91
C LEU A 167 -3.65 -5.37 5.46
N ILE A 168 -3.75 -4.12 5.00
CA ILE A 168 -3.32 -3.71 3.67
C ILE A 168 -1.85 -3.35 3.72
N LYS A 169 -1.03 -4.06 2.94
CA LYS A 169 0.41 -3.81 2.83
C LYS A 169 0.66 -2.90 1.65
N LEU A 170 1.37 -1.79 1.87
CA LEU A 170 1.88 -0.93 0.82
C LEU A 170 3.40 -0.95 0.81
N ILE A 171 3.95 -0.83 -0.39
CA ILE A 171 5.37 -0.66 -0.64
C ILE A 171 5.61 0.64 -1.38
N HIS A 172 6.65 1.36 -1.01
CA HIS A 172 7.04 2.54 -1.74
C HIS A 172 7.59 2.15 -3.13
N SER A 173 7.21 2.88 -4.19
CA SER A 173 7.64 2.62 -5.58
C SER A 173 9.16 2.49 -5.77
N LYS A 174 9.95 3.35 -5.11
CA LYS A 174 11.42 3.30 -4.96
C LYS A 174 11.97 1.92 -4.52
N ASN A 175 11.17 1.09 -3.85
CA ASN A 175 11.58 -0.20 -3.32
C ASN A 175 11.21 -1.40 -4.22
N ILE A 176 10.41 -1.19 -5.28
CA ILE A 176 9.93 -2.26 -6.15
C ILE A 176 11.03 -2.79 -7.08
N THR A 177 11.99 -1.94 -7.47
CA THR A 177 13.12 -2.33 -8.32
C THR A 177 14.45 -2.08 -7.62
N LYS A 178 15.24 -3.16 -7.44
CA LYS A 178 16.56 -3.13 -6.79
C LYS A 178 17.58 -2.19 -7.50
N ALA A 179 17.33 -1.75 -8.73
CA ALA A 179 18.36 -1.21 -9.63
C ALA A 179 18.01 0.11 -10.35
N VAL A 180 16.85 0.72 -10.14
CA VAL A 180 16.41 1.82 -11.01
C VAL A 180 16.67 3.17 -10.35
N ARG A 181 17.88 3.69 -10.56
CA ARG A 181 18.19 5.12 -10.34
C ARG A 181 17.91 5.99 -11.57
N TYR A 182 17.64 5.37 -12.73
CA TYR A 182 17.67 6.04 -14.04
C TYR A 182 16.33 6.15 -14.76
N ILE A 183 15.25 5.60 -14.22
CA ILE A 183 13.90 5.80 -14.74
C ILE A 183 13.17 6.62 -13.68
N ALA A 184 12.54 7.72 -14.07
CA ALA A 184 11.62 8.45 -13.20
C ALA A 184 10.49 7.49 -12.80
N ILE A 185 10.59 6.92 -11.60
CA ILE A 185 9.50 6.18 -11.00
C ILE A 185 8.74 7.20 -10.17
N ASP A 186 7.45 7.36 -10.44
CA ASP A 186 6.55 8.20 -9.62
C ASP A 186 6.77 7.93 -8.14
N ASP A 187 6.92 8.99 -7.35
CA ASP A 187 7.15 8.90 -5.91
C ASP A 187 5.83 8.60 -5.19
N LYS A 188 5.41 7.33 -5.19
CA LYS A 188 4.12 6.90 -4.68
C LYS A 188 4.17 5.59 -3.89
N TRP A 189 3.18 5.43 -3.01
CA TRP A 189 2.88 4.17 -2.33
C TRP A 189 2.08 3.26 -3.25
N LEU A 190 2.33 1.96 -3.18
CA LEU A 190 1.73 0.97 -4.07
C LEU A 190 1.22 -0.21 -3.27
N PHE A 191 0.01 -0.68 -3.58
CA PHE A 191 -0.62 -1.82 -2.97
C PHE A 191 0.19 -3.09 -3.26
N LYS A 192 0.58 -3.81 -2.21
CA LYS A 192 1.35 -5.06 -2.30
C LYS A 192 0.50 -6.29 -1.99
N GLY A 193 -0.55 -6.14 -1.19
CA GLY A 193 -1.44 -7.22 -0.82
C GLY A 193 -2.31 -6.90 0.38
N ILE A 194 -3.25 -7.79 0.65
CA ILE A 194 -4.21 -7.71 1.75
C ILE A 194 -4.26 -9.05 2.47
N THR A 195 -4.40 -9.01 3.80
CA THR A 195 -4.63 -10.21 4.61
C THR A 195 -5.65 -9.90 5.70
N VAL A 196 -6.56 -10.82 6.00
CA VAL A 196 -7.50 -10.68 7.12
C VAL A 196 -6.80 -11.03 8.43
N ARG A 197 -6.99 -10.20 9.46
CA ARG A 197 -6.51 -10.44 10.82
C ARG A 197 -7.50 -11.35 11.53
N ASP A 198 -7.11 -12.62 11.66
CA ASP A 198 -7.98 -13.70 12.16
C ASP A 198 -8.66 -13.41 13.51
N ALA A 199 -7.95 -12.73 14.41
CA ALA A 199 -8.44 -12.43 15.76
C ALA A 199 -9.62 -11.44 15.79
N ASP A 200 -9.87 -10.73 14.70
CA ASP A 200 -10.83 -9.62 14.64
C ASP A 200 -11.98 -9.90 13.66
N VAL A 201 -12.16 -11.16 13.28
CA VAL A 201 -13.26 -11.58 12.42
C VAL A 201 -14.52 -11.80 13.25
N VAL A 202 -15.58 -11.06 12.90
CA VAL A 202 -16.93 -11.24 13.43
C VAL A 202 -17.78 -11.85 12.33
N TYR A 203 -18.34 -13.03 12.60
CA TYR A 203 -19.24 -13.74 11.69
C TYR A 203 -20.70 -13.31 11.90
N TRP A 204 -21.54 -13.56 10.89
CA TRP A 204 -23.00 -13.50 11.02
C TRP A 204 -23.57 -14.66 11.85
#